data_AF-A0A235I0T1-F1
#
_entry.id   AF-A0A235I0T1-F1
#
_cell.length_a   1.000
_cell.length_b   1.000
_cell.length_c   1.000
_cell.angle_alpha   90.00
_cell.angle_beta   90.00
_cell.angle_gamma   90.00
#
_symmetry.space_group_name_H-M   'P 1'
#
loop_
_entity.id
_entity.type
_entity.pdbx_description
1 polymer ?
#
loop_
_entity_poly.entity_id
_entity_poly.type
_entity_poly.pdbx_seq_one_letter_code
_entity_poly.pdbx_strand_id
1 'polypeptide(L)' 'MRVWELNENLKLTTEDIFDVVCQEYHLNANLIEKELNCKCSFALTGFLSELEPLELSYYLKI' A
#
# COMPACT_ATOMS: atom_id res chain seq x y z
N MET A 1 9.23 -10.05 1.55
CA MET A 1 7.76 -9.83 1.64
C MET A 1 7.60 -8.59 2.50
N ARG A 2 7.59 -7.40 1.88
CA ARG A 2 7.90 -6.13 2.59
C ARG A 2 6.93 -5.83 3.74
N VAL A 3 5.63 -6.06 3.54
CA VAL A 3 4.60 -5.94 4.58
C VAL A 3 4.88 -6.84 5.78
N TRP A 4 5.32 -8.09 5.57
CA TRP A 4 5.70 -8.99 6.66
C TRP A 4 6.96 -8.55 7.39
N GLU A 5 7.96 -8.04 6.67
CA GLU A 5 9.18 -7.51 7.29
C GLU A 5 8.88 -6.32 8.20
N LEU A 6 7.96 -5.44 7.78
CA LEU A 6 7.54 -4.29 8.58
C LEU A 6 6.66 -4.71 9.78
N ASN A 7 5.80 -5.72 9.60
CA ASN A 7 4.96 -6.27 10.66
C ASN A 7 5.78 -6.95 11.77
N GLU A 8 6.68 -7.86 11.40
CA GLU A 8 7.42 -8.69 12.36
C GLU A 8 8.61 -7.95 12.99
N ASN A 9 9.36 -7.15 12.21
CA ASN A 9 10.61 -6.57 12.69
C ASN A 9 10.43 -5.23 13.41
N LEU A 10 9.39 -4.48 13.06
CA LEU A 10 9.16 -3.13 13.60
C LEU A 10 7.88 -3.02 14.44
N LYS A 11 7.05 -4.08 14.51
CA LYS A 11 5.76 -4.10 15.22
C LYS A 11 4.88 -2.89 14.86
N LEU A 12 4.98 -2.44 13.61
CA LEU A 12 4.17 -1.35 13.10
C LEU A 12 2.71 -1.78 12.98
N THR A 13 1.79 -0.84 13.15
CA THR A 13 0.38 -1.13 12.90
C THR A 13 0.14 -1.35 11.41
N THR A 14 -0.95 -2.02 11.04
CA THR A 14 -1.30 -2.22 9.63
C THR A 14 -1.46 -0.91 8.87
N GLU A 15 -1.87 0.16 9.54
CA GLU A 15 -2.01 1.51 8.97
C GLU A 15 -0.64 2.15 8.72
N ASP A 16 0.28 2.05 9.68
CA ASP A 16 1.65 2.54 9.52
C ASP A 16 2.36 1.83 8.36
N ILE A 17 2.17 0.50 8.27
CA ILE A 17 2.73 -0.31 7.17
C ILE A 17 2.13 0.12 5.83
N PHE A 18 0.83 0.41 5.78
CA PHE A 18 0.17 0.91 4.58
C PHE A 18 0.81 2.21 4.08
N ASP A 19 0.99 3.18 4.98
CA ASP A 19 1.56 4.48 4.63
C ASP A 19 3.05 4.35 4.22
N VAL A 20 3.83 3.52 4.93
CA VAL A 20 5.24 3.23 4.61
C VAL A 20 5.37 2.59 3.22
N VAL A 21 4.59 1.55 2.93
CA VAL A 21 4.63 0.89 1.62
C VAL A 21 4.22 1.88 0.53
N CYS A 22 3.16 2.65 0.72
CA CYS A 22 2.78 3.66 -0.26
C CYS A 22 3.91 4.68 -0.49
N GLN A 23 4.61 5.11 0.56
CA GLN A 23 5.76 6.01 0.42
C GLN A 23 6.94 5.36 -0.32
N GLU A 24 7.29 4.12 0.01
CA GLU A 24 8.42 3.39 -0.60
C GLU A 24 8.23 3.18 -2.10
N TYR A 25 7.00 2.91 -2.53
CA TYR A 25 6.65 2.68 -3.94
C TYR A 25 6.15 3.94 -4.66
N HIS A 26 6.28 5.12 -4.05
CA HIS A 26 5.80 6.38 -4.61
C HIS A 26 4.33 6.35 -5.02
N LEU A 27 3.49 5.71 -4.21
CA LEU A 27 2.05 5.61 -4.41
C LEU A 27 1.30 6.73 -3.67
N ASN A 28 0.16 7.10 -4.22
CA ASN A 28 -0.77 8.04 -3.60
C ASN A 28 -1.64 7.33 -2.56
N ALA A 29 -1.15 7.29 -1.32
CA ALA A 29 -1.83 6.64 -0.19
C ALA A 29 -3.29 7.07 -0.03
N ASN A 30 -3.59 8.37 -0.15
CA ASN A 30 -4.96 8.89 0.00
C ASN A 30 -5.91 8.36 -1.08
N LEU A 31 -5.42 8.21 -2.31
CA LEU A 31 -6.22 7.71 -3.42
C LEU A 31 -6.51 6.22 -3.25
N ILE A 32 -5.51 5.44 -2.84
CA ILE A 32 -5.67 4.01 -2.61
C ILE A 32 -6.54 3.75 -1.37
N GLU A 33 -6.36 4.51 -0.29
CA GLU A 33 -7.20 4.42 0.91
C GLU A 33 -8.67 4.65 0.56
N LYS A 34 -8.95 5.62 -0.32
CA LYS A 34 -10.31 5.89 -0.78
C LYS A 34 -10.90 4.74 -1.59
N GLU A 35 -10.10 4.07 -2.42
CA GLU A 35 -10.52 2.91 -3.21
C GLU A 35 -10.78 1.69 -2.32
N LEU A 36 -9.90 1.45 -1.35
CA LEU A 36 -9.98 0.31 -0.43
C LEU A 36 -10.90 0.53 0.76
N ASN A 37 -11.30 1.79 1.00
CA ASN A 37 -12.05 2.23 2.17
C ASN A 37 -11.43 1.79 3.52
N CYS A 38 -10.11 1.58 3.54
CA CYS A 38 -9.34 1.21 4.71
C CYS A 38 -7.82 1.42 4.49
N LYS A 39 -7.07 1.53 5.59
CA LYS A 39 -5.60 1.50 5.59
C LYS A 39 -5.06 0.12 6.01
N CYS A 40 -5.45 -0.92 5.28
CA CYS A 40 -4.99 -2.28 5.54
C CYS A 40 -3.82 -2.64 4.62
N SER A 41 -2.63 -2.87 5.18
CA SER A 41 -1.42 -3.26 4.44
C SER A 41 -1.58 -4.57 3.64
N PHE A 42 -2.38 -5.50 4.14
CA PHE A 42 -2.68 -6.74 3.41
C PHE A 42 -3.64 -6.50 2.23
N ALA A 43 -4.66 -5.67 2.43
CA ALA A 43 -5.57 -5.27 1.35
C ALA A 43 -4.82 -4.51 0.25
N LEU A 44 -3.89 -3.62 0.63
CA LEU A 44 -2.98 -2.94 -0.30
C LEU A 44 -2.19 -3.93 -1.16
N THR A 45 -1.64 -4.99 -0.55
CA THR A 45 -0.85 -5.99 -1.29
C THR A 45 -1.71 -6.73 -2.31
N GLY A 46 -2.93 -7.15 -1.92
CA GLY A 46 -3.88 -7.79 -2.83
C GLY A 46 -4.28 -6.85 -3.97
N PHE A 47 -4.68 -5.63 -3.62
CA PHE A 47 -5.05 -4.59 -4.57
C PHE A 47 -3.99 -4.35 -5.63
N LEU A 48 -2.74 -4.09 -5.21
CA LEU A 48 -1.63 -3.85 -6.15
C LEU A 48 -1.31 -5.08 -7.02
N SER A 49 -1.59 -6.29 -6.54
CA SER A 49 -1.35 -7.52 -7.31
C SER A 49 -2.40 -7.77 -8.39
N GLU A 50 -3.58 -7.15 -8.27
CA GLU A 50 -4.69 -7.29 -9.22
C GLU A 50 -4.67 -6.21 -10.30
N LEU A 51 -3.95 -5.10 -10.09
CA LEU A 51 -3.85 -4.01 -11.07
C LEU A 51 -3.01 -4.39 -12.29
N GLU A 52 -3.49 -4.02 -13.46
CA GLU A 52 -2.68 -3.98 -14.68
C GLU A 52 -1.66 -2.82 -14.62
N PRO A 53 -0.53 -2.90 -15.35
CA PRO A 53 0.51 -1.87 -15.32
C PRO A 53 0.01 -0.45 -15.67
N LEU A 54 -0.99 -0.35 -16.56
CA LEU A 54 -1.62 0.91 -16.93
C LEU A 54 -2.45 1.49 -15.77
N GLU A 55 -3.15 0.64 -15.02
CA GLU A 55 -3.95 1.04 -13.86
C GLU A 55 -3.05 1.45 -12.69
N LEU A 56 -1.92 0.76 -12.48
CA LEU A 56 -0.94 1.13 -11.46
C LEU A 56 -0.44 2.57 -11.63
N SER A 57 -0.28 3.04 -12.87
CA SER A 57 0.21 4.40 -13.15
C SER A 57 -0.71 5.50 -12.61
N TYR A 58 -2.02 5.23 -12.51
CA TYR A 58 -3.00 6.16 -11.95
C TYR A 58 -2.79 6.41 -10.44
N TYR A 59 -2.24 5.42 -9.75
CA TYR A 59 -1.98 5.48 -8.30
C TYR A 59 -0.58 5.97 -7.96
N LEU A 60 0.29 6.26 -8.93
CA LEU A 60 1.60 6.86 -8.67
C LEU A 60 1.45 8.33 -8.23
N LYS A 61 2.28 8.72 -7.26
CA LYS A 61 2.39 10.07 -6.75
C LYS A 61 3.37 10.84 -7.64
N ILE A 62 2.83 11.78 -8.42
CA ILE A 62 3.60 12.75 -9.25
C ILE A 62 4.35 13.72 -8.33
#